data_AF-A0A4P6XE38-F1
#
_entry.id   AF-A0A4P6XE38-F1
#
_cell.length_a   1.000
_cell.length_b   1.000
_cell.length_c   1.000
_cell.angle_alpha   90.00
_cell.angle_beta   90.00
_cell.angle_gamma   90.00
#
_symmetry.space_group_name_H-M   'P 1'
#
loop_
_entity.id
_entity.type
_entity.pdbx_description
1 polymer ?
#
loop_
_entity_poly.entity_id
_entity_poly.type
_entity_poly.pdbx_seq_one_letter_code
_entity_poly.pdbx_strand_id
1 'polypeptide(L)'
;MGTRSRPYRPGRSRLGSGVGGQQSCRAVSVILFDTHVLIWFADGDPRLGKVAGNTVADAIGSGEALFAAISMWEIGMLVARRNVTLAMPPEIWIERLVEVGLVIADMTRQIALDAGSLPREIHGDPCDRIIMATARAYNCPLLTADTRLLDYGREGRLKAIDARR
;
A
#
# COMPACT_ATOMS: atom_id res chain seq x y z
N MET A 1 62.34 20.78 -37.73
CA MET A 1 61.70 20.54 -36.42
C MET A 1 61.05 21.83 -35.97
N GLY A 2 59.72 21.87 -35.86
CA GLY A 2 58.96 23.09 -35.58
C GLY A 2 57.58 23.03 -36.21
N THR A 3 56.63 22.49 -35.45
CA THR A 3 55.24 22.21 -35.77
C THR A 3 54.41 23.48 -35.98
N ARG A 4 53.46 23.47 -36.93
CA ARG A 4 52.25 24.30 -36.85
C ARG A 4 51.03 23.51 -37.30
N SER A 5 50.39 22.92 -36.29
CA SER A 5 49.14 22.16 -36.35
C SER A 5 47.97 23.06 -36.78
N ARG A 6 47.11 22.53 -37.65
CA ARG A 6 45.85 23.17 -38.07
C ARG A 6 44.82 23.15 -36.92
N PRO A 7 44.04 24.21 -36.70
CA PRO A 7 42.97 24.19 -35.70
C PRO A 7 41.75 23.41 -36.20
N TYR A 8 41.19 22.61 -35.30
CA TYR A 8 39.95 21.87 -35.45
C TYR A 8 38.74 22.81 -35.40
N ARG A 9 37.82 22.71 -36.37
CA ARG A 9 36.52 23.39 -36.37
C ARG A 9 35.41 22.34 -36.18
N PRO A 10 34.64 22.35 -35.08
CA PRO A 10 33.41 21.59 -35.03
C PRO A 10 32.28 22.35 -35.75
N GLY A 11 31.52 21.60 -36.54
CA GLY A 11 30.39 22.09 -37.34
C GLY A 11 29.21 22.54 -36.48
N ARG A 12 28.51 23.56 -36.98
CA ARG A 12 27.27 24.09 -36.43
C ARG A 12 26.08 23.41 -37.12
N SER A 13 24.95 23.34 -36.41
CA SER A 13 23.59 22.90 -36.82
C SER A 13 23.28 21.42 -36.47
N ARG A 14 22.11 21.05 -35.93
CA ARG A 14 20.80 21.72 -35.77
C ARG A 14 20.20 21.37 -34.39
N LEU A 15 19.55 22.35 -33.77
CA LEU A 15 18.61 22.11 -32.66
C LEU A 15 17.42 21.34 -33.21
N GLY A 16 17.36 20.06 -32.91
CA GLY A 16 16.16 19.24 -33.05
C GLY A 16 15.30 19.44 -31.81
N SER A 17 14.22 20.21 -31.97
CA SER A 17 13.07 20.19 -31.09
C SER A 17 12.45 18.78 -31.13
N GLY A 18 12.46 18.08 -30.01
CA GLY A 18 12.00 16.70 -29.95
C GLY A 18 11.61 16.31 -28.53
N VAL A 19 10.39 16.73 -28.17
CA VAL A 19 9.48 16.12 -27.19
C VAL A 19 10.10 15.83 -25.83
N GLY A 20 9.91 16.80 -24.92
CA GLY A 20 9.86 16.53 -23.49
C GLY A 20 8.76 15.52 -23.23
N GLY A 21 9.13 14.23 -23.18
CA GLY A 21 8.37 13.25 -22.44
C GLY A 21 8.41 13.67 -20.99
N GLN A 22 7.38 14.40 -20.56
CA GLN A 22 7.02 14.45 -19.15
C GLN A 22 6.80 13.01 -18.72
N GLN A 23 7.86 12.35 -18.25
CA GLN A 23 7.72 11.24 -17.34
C GLN A 23 7.03 11.84 -16.13
N SER A 24 5.70 11.79 -16.14
CA SER A 24 4.90 11.92 -14.94
C SER A 24 5.52 10.92 -13.97
N CYS A 25 6.17 11.44 -12.93
CA CYS A 25 6.52 10.64 -11.78
C CYS A 25 5.20 10.06 -11.30
N ARG A 26 4.86 8.84 -11.73
CA ARG A 26 3.70 8.14 -11.22
C ARG A 26 3.97 8.11 -9.72
N ALA A 27 3.11 8.75 -8.94
CA ALA A 27 3.21 8.68 -7.49
C ALA A 27 2.97 7.21 -7.14
N VAL A 28 4.07 6.46 -7.07
CA VAL A 28 4.15 5.12 -6.51
C VAL A 28 3.50 5.23 -5.15
N SER A 29 2.28 4.73 -5.07
CA SER A 29 1.49 4.79 -3.85
C SER A 29 1.23 3.36 -3.47
N VAL A 30 2.31 2.76 -2.92
CA VAL A 30 2.20 1.63 -2.00
C VAL A 30 0.98 1.86 -1.13
N ILE A 31 0.06 0.89 -1.05
CA ILE A 31 -1.11 0.93 -0.18
C ILE A 31 -1.04 -0.23 0.79
N LEU A 32 -1.48 -0.02 2.04
CA LEU A 32 -1.66 -1.10 3.01
C LEU A 32 -3.15 -1.35 3.19
N PHE A 33 -3.57 -2.61 3.12
CA PHE A 33 -4.93 -3.02 3.39
C PHE A 33 -5.18 -3.13 4.88
N ASP A 34 -6.35 -2.64 5.30
CA ASP A 34 -6.99 -3.05 6.54
C ASP A 34 -7.59 -4.48 6.39
N THR A 35 -7.72 -5.22 7.48
CA THR A 35 -8.12 -6.64 7.44
C THR A 35 -9.53 -6.83 6.88
N HIS A 36 -10.51 -6.00 7.25
CA HIS A 36 -11.86 -6.13 6.69
C HIS A 36 -11.93 -5.74 5.21
N VAL A 37 -11.09 -4.81 4.77
CA VAL A 37 -11.02 -4.44 3.35
C VAL A 37 -10.36 -5.54 2.53
N LEU A 38 -9.38 -6.25 3.10
CA LEU A 38 -8.78 -7.42 2.50
C LEU A 38 -9.83 -8.51 2.21
N ILE A 39 -10.75 -8.72 3.16
CA ILE A 39 -11.89 -9.64 2.99
C ILE A 39 -12.82 -9.15 1.88
N TRP A 40 -13.19 -7.86 1.88
CA TRP A 40 -14.04 -7.29 0.82
C TRP A 40 -13.43 -7.44 -0.57
N PHE A 41 -12.14 -7.19 -0.70
CA PHE A 41 -11.42 -7.36 -1.94
C PHE A 41 -11.46 -8.82 -2.42
N ALA A 42 -11.15 -9.77 -1.55
CA ALA A 42 -11.14 -11.19 -1.89
C ALA A 42 -12.53 -11.71 -2.30
N ASP A 43 -13.57 -11.20 -1.66
CA ASP A 43 -14.96 -11.62 -1.90
C ASP A 43 -15.62 -10.87 -3.07
N GLY A 44 -14.92 -9.90 -3.69
CA GLY A 44 -15.52 -9.03 -4.71
C GLY A 44 -16.69 -8.20 -4.17
N ASP A 45 -16.63 -7.84 -2.89
CA ASP A 45 -17.72 -7.21 -2.17
C ASP A 45 -17.99 -5.78 -2.68
N PRO A 46 -19.25 -5.41 -2.98
CA PRO A 46 -19.60 -4.09 -3.50
C PRO A 46 -19.35 -2.94 -2.51
N ARG A 47 -19.06 -3.23 -1.23
CA ARG A 47 -18.61 -2.24 -0.25
C ARG A 47 -17.23 -1.68 -0.57
N LEU A 48 -16.40 -2.42 -1.31
CA LEU A 48 -15.19 -1.87 -1.92
C LEU A 48 -15.63 -0.95 -3.07
N GLY A 49 -15.54 0.36 -2.83
CA GLY A 49 -15.99 1.37 -3.77
C GLY A 49 -15.20 1.33 -5.08
N LYS A 50 -15.75 1.95 -6.12
CA LYS A 50 -15.16 1.89 -7.47
C LYS A 50 -13.80 2.58 -7.53
N VAL A 51 -13.62 3.70 -6.84
CA VAL A 51 -12.35 4.46 -6.85
C VAL A 51 -11.28 3.67 -6.11
N ALA A 52 -11.61 3.12 -4.94
CA ALA A 52 -10.77 2.24 -4.15
C ALA A 52 -10.40 0.97 -4.93
N GLY A 53 -11.38 0.32 -5.58
CA GLY A 53 -11.15 -0.85 -6.43
C GLY A 53 -10.17 -0.58 -7.58
N ASN A 54 -10.27 0.58 -8.24
CA ASN A 54 -9.30 0.97 -9.27
C ASN A 54 -7.90 1.20 -8.68
N THR A 55 -7.82 1.84 -7.50
CA THR A 55 -6.55 2.07 -6.79
C THR A 55 -5.89 0.76 -6.39
N VAL A 56 -6.69 -0.20 -5.91
CA VAL A 56 -6.25 -1.57 -5.60
C VAL A 56 -5.70 -2.26 -6.85
N ALA A 57 -6.44 -2.22 -7.97
CA ALA A 57 -6.01 -2.85 -9.21
C ALA A 57 -4.68 -2.27 -9.73
N ASP A 58 -4.52 -0.93 -9.69
CA ASP A 58 -3.28 -0.25 -10.05
C ASP A 58 -2.11 -0.63 -9.13
N ALA A 59 -2.36 -0.70 -7.81
CA ALA A 59 -1.35 -1.07 -6.83
C ALA A 59 -0.92 -2.53 -7.00
N ILE A 60 -1.85 -3.46 -7.22
CA ILE A 60 -1.55 -4.87 -7.52
C ILE A 60 -0.70 -4.98 -8.78
N GLY A 61 -1.09 -4.30 -9.86
CA GLY A 61 -0.34 -4.32 -11.13
C GLY A 61 1.08 -3.77 -11.03
N SER A 62 1.39 -3.02 -9.95
CA SER A 62 2.70 -2.42 -9.70
C SER A 62 3.47 -3.12 -8.57
N GLY A 63 2.92 -4.15 -7.93
CA GLY A 63 3.54 -4.81 -6.76
C GLY A 63 3.52 -3.95 -5.48
N GLU A 64 2.56 -3.04 -5.39
CA GLU A 64 2.45 -1.98 -4.39
C GLU A 64 1.24 -2.18 -3.45
N ALA A 65 0.53 -3.30 -3.55
CA ALA A 65 -0.59 -3.67 -2.68
C ALA A 65 -0.11 -4.55 -1.52
N LEU A 66 -0.10 -4.01 -0.30
CA LEU A 66 0.41 -4.71 0.90
C LEU A 66 -0.72 -5.06 1.86
N PHE A 67 -0.56 -6.11 2.66
CA PHE A 67 -1.32 -6.31 3.89
C PHE A 67 -0.39 -6.72 5.03
N ALA A 68 -0.70 -6.32 6.26
CA ALA A 68 0.16 -6.59 7.40
C ALA A 68 0.09 -8.08 7.80
N ALA A 69 1.23 -8.67 8.18
CA ALA A 69 1.28 -10.06 8.62
C ALA A 69 0.33 -10.35 9.80
N ILE A 70 0.06 -9.35 10.65
CA ILE A 70 -0.89 -9.46 11.77
C ILE A 70 -2.33 -9.74 11.30
N SER A 71 -2.72 -9.27 10.11
CA SER A 71 -4.04 -9.54 9.54
C SER A 71 -4.27 -11.04 9.33
N MET A 72 -3.21 -11.83 9.08
CA MET A 72 -3.33 -13.29 8.98
C MET A 72 -3.78 -13.91 10.30
N TRP A 73 -3.21 -13.44 11.42
CA TRP A 73 -3.62 -13.88 12.77
C TRP A 73 -5.06 -13.47 13.06
N GLU A 74 -5.42 -12.23 12.72
CA GLU A 74 -6.78 -11.72 12.89
C GLU A 74 -7.81 -12.54 12.10
N ILE A 75 -7.53 -12.85 10.83
CA ILE A 75 -8.36 -13.72 9.99
C ILE A 75 -8.52 -15.10 10.61
N GLY A 76 -7.42 -15.74 11.02
CA GLY A 76 -7.48 -17.04 11.69
C GLY A 76 -8.34 -17.01 12.95
N MET A 77 -8.21 -15.95 13.76
CA MET A 77 -9.03 -15.74 14.95
C MET A 77 -10.51 -15.51 14.61
N LEU A 78 -10.82 -14.70 13.60
CA LEU A 78 -12.20 -14.43 13.15
C LEU A 78 -12.89 -15.68 12.63
N VAL A 79 -12.17 -16.51 11.86
CA VAL A 79 -12.66 -17.82 11.38
C VAL A 79 -12.88 -18.78 12.54
N ALA A 80 -11.92 -18.89 13.47
CA ALA A 80 -12.05 -19.74 14.65
C ALA A 80 -13.26 -19.36 15.53
N ARG A 81 -13.58 -18.06 15.61
CA ARG A 81 -14.75 -17.54 16.33
C ARG A 81 -16.05 -17.56 15.51
N ARG A 82 -16.03 -18.03 14.25
CA ARG A 82 -17.16 -18.03 13.30
C ARG A 82 -17.71 -16.63 13.01
N ASN A 83 -16.90 -15.58 13.17
CA ASN A 83 -17.26 -14.22 12.80
C ASN A 83 -17.12 -13.97 11.30
N VAL A 84 -16.26 -14.76 10.64
CA VAL A 84 -16.04 -14.74 9.18
C VAL A 84 -16.11 -16.18 8.68
N THR A 85 -16.76 -16.38 7.53
CA THR A 85 -16.77 -17.65 6.81
C THR A 85 -16.04 -17.45 5.48
N LEU A 86 -14.88 -18.06 5.33
CA LEU A 86 -14.12 -18.05 4.08
C LEU A 86 -14.57 -19.20 3.18
N ALA A 87 -14.46 -19.02 1.86
CA ALA A 87 -14.76 -20.07 0.88
C ALA A 87 -13.78 -21.26 0.92
N MET A 88 -12.64 -21.09 1.60
CA MET A 88 -11.55 -22.07 1.70
C MET A 88 -10.81 -21.90 3.04
N PRO A 89 -9.96 -22.87 3.45
CA PRO A 89 -9.12 -22.73 4.64
C PRO A 89 -8.29 -21.43 4.63
N PRO A 90 -8.04 -20.80 5.79
CA PRO A 90 -7.30 -19.53 5.86
C PRO A 90 -5.93 -19.57 5.19
N GLU A 91 -5.23 -20.70 5.26
CA GLU A 91 -3.90 -20.87 4.67
C GLU A 91 -3.97 -20.74 3.15
N ILE A 92 -4.90 -21.46 2.52
CA ILE A 92 -5.14 -21.41 1.07
C ILE A 92 -5.64 -20.02 0.67
N TRP A 93 -6.50 -19.42 1.49
CA TRP A 93 -7.03 -18.08 1.23
C TRP A 93 -5.92 -17.02 1.19
N ILE A 94 -4.95 -17.08 2.12
CA ILE A 94 -3.77 -16.20 2.12
C ILE A 94 -2.88 -16.47 0.91
N GLU A 95 -2.65 -17.74 0.55
CA GLU A 95 -1.88 -18.09 -0.65
C GLU A 95 -2.49 -17.46 -1.92
N ARG A 96 -3.83 -17.51 -2.06
CA ARG A 96 -4.53 -16.87 -3.18
C ARG A 96 -4.32 -15.36 -3.25
N LEU A 97 -4.31 -14.67 -2.10
CA LEU A 97 -4.03 -13.23 -2.07
C LEU A 97 -2.62 -12.91 -2.59
N VAL A 98 -1.63 -13.72 -2.20
CA VAL A 98 -0.26 -13.54 -2.67
C VAL A 98 -0.15 -13.85 -4.16
N GLU A 99 -0.82 -14.91 -4.65
CA GLU A 99 -0.87 -15.27 -6.07
C GLU A 99 -1.47 -14.16 -6.95
N VAL A 100 -2.48 -13.43 -6.46
CA VAL A 100 -3.07 -12.30 -7.20
C VAL A 100 -2.27 -11.01 -7.10
N GLY A 101 -1.13 -11.01 -6.38
CA GLY A 101 -0.16 -9.91 -6.37
C GLY A 101 -0.16 -9.06 -5.10
N LEU A 102 -0.82 -9.48 -4.01
CA LEU A 102 -0.65 -8.82 -2.72
C LEU A 102 0.66 -9.24 -2.05
N VAL A 103 1.28 -8.29 -1.35
CA VAL A 103 2.55 -8.47 -0.66
C VAL A 103 2.33 -8.47 0.85
N ILE A 104 2.90 -9.45 1.55
CA ILE A 104 2.87 -9.49 3.01
C ILE A 104 3.88 -8.49 3.56
N ALA A 105 3.42 -7.59 4.42
CA ALA A 105 4.26 -6.68 5.20
C ALA A 105 4.61 -7.31 6.55
N ASP A 106 5.87 -7.72 6.71
CA ASP A 106 6.36 -8.37 7.92
C ASP A 106 6.33 -7.44 9.14
N MET A 107 6.01 -8.00 10.30
CA MET A 107 6.10 -7.27 11.55
C MET A 107 7.55 -7.17 12.03
N THR A 108 8.15 -6.00 11.83
CA THR A 108 9.50 -5.70 12.33
C THR A 108 9.48 -5.28 13.81
N ARG A 109 10.66 -5.31 14.45
CA ARG A 109 10.85 -4.77 15.81
C ARG A 109 10.40 -3.31 15.93
N GLN A 110 10.67 -2.49 14.92
CA GLN A 110 10.28 -1.08 14.91
C GLN A 110 8.76 -0.91 14.83
N ILE A 111 8.09 -1.70 13.98
CA ILE A 111 6.63 -1.71 13.87
C ILE A 111 6.00 -2.12 15.20
N ALA A 112 6.51 -3.18 15.84
CA ALA A 112 5.99 -3.64 17.13
C ALA A 112 6.12 -2.57 18.24
N LEU A 113 7.26 -1.87 18.32
CA LEU A 113 7.48 -0.80 19.29
C LEU A 113 6.62 0.46 19.01
N ASP A 114 6.50 0.86 17.74
CA ASP A 114 5.65 2.00 17.34
C ASP A 114 4.17 1.69 17.66
N ALA A 115 3.69 0.49 17.29
CA ALA A 115 2.35 0.02 17.62
C ALA A 115 2.06 0.09 19.13
N GLY A 116 3.01 -0.35 19.96
CA GLY A 116 2.91 -0.27 21.42
C GLY A 116 2.87 1.15 21.98
N SER A 117 3.45 2.12 21.26
CA SER A 117 3.61 3.50 21.69
C SER A 117 2.53 4.45 21.17
N LEU A 118 1.67 3.99 20.25
CA LEU A 118 0.53 4.79 19.75
C LEU A 118 -0.40 5.19 20.91
N PRO A 119 -0.84 6.46 20.99
CA PRO A 119 -1.82 6.91 21.98
C PRO A 119 -3.04 6.00 22.08
N ARG A 120 -3.48 5.72 23.32
CA ARG A 120 -4.57 4.78 23.57
C ARG A 120 -5.93 5.27 23.08
N GLU A 121 -6.12 6.57 22.90
CA GLU A 121 -7.39 7.11 22.40
C GLU A 121 -7.64 6.81 20.92
N ILE A 122 -6.64 6.32 20.18
CA ILE A 122 -6.69 6.12 18.73
C ILE A 122 -7.44 4.84 18.37
N HIS A 123 -7.00 3.71 18.94
CA HIS A 123 -7.62 2.41 18.73
C HIS A 123 -7.16 1.43 19.82
N GLY A 124 -8.11 0.70 20.39
CA GLY A 124 -7.87 -0.22 21.51
C GLY A 124 -7.44 -1.62 21.07
N ASP A 125 -7.70 -1.99 19.82
CA ASP A 125 -7.40 -3.31 19.32
C ASP A 125 -5.90 -3.45 18.95
N PRO A 126 -5.20 -4.50 19.39
CA PRO A 126 -3.81 -4.72 19.05
C PRO A 126 -3.53 -4.84 17.55
N CYS A 127 -4.44 -5.43 16.75
CA CYS A 127 -4.25 -5.60 15.30
C CYS A 127 -4.28 -4.24 14.60
N ASP A 128 -5.29 -3.42 14.90
CA ASP A 128 -5.43 -2.09 14.33
C ASP A 128 -4.18 -1.24 14.59
N ARG A 129 -3.65 -1.29 15.82
CA ARG A 129 -2.41 -0.57 16.17
C ARG A 129 -1.20 -1.05 15.39
N ILE A 130 -1.07 -2.36 15.15
CA ILE A 130 0.03 -2.93 14.36
C ILE A 130 -0.14 -2.57 12.87
N ILE A 131 -1.36 -2.61 12.33
CA ILE A 131 -1.67 -2.21 10.95
C ILE A 131 -1.32 -0.72 10.75
N MET A 132 -1.73 0.15 11.68
CA MET A 132 -1.41 1.57 11.65
C MET A 132 0.11 1.83 11.71
N ALA A 133 0.82 1.17 12.61
CA ALA A 133 2.28 1.28 12.71
C ALA A 133 2.97 0.75 11.45
N THR A 134 2.41 -0.28 10.83
CA THR A 134 2.89 -0.80 9.54
C THR A 134 2.72 0.24 8.44
N ALA A 135 1.54 0.86 8.32
CA ALA A 135 1.30 1.92 7.33
C ALA A 135 2.27 3.11 7.51
N ARG A 136 2.53 3.50 8.77
CA ARG A 136 3.52 4.52 9.12
C ARG A 136 4.94 4.13 8.72
N ALA A 137 5.35 2.89 9.01
CA ALA A 137 6.69 2.39 8.68
C ALA A 137 6.95 2.33 7.16
N TYR A 138 5.94 1.96 6.37
CA TYR A 138 6.01 1.95 4.91
C TYR A 138 5.70 3.32 4.28
N ASN A 139 5.36 4.33 5.08
CA ASN A 139 4.96 5.67 4.65
C ASN A 139 3.83 5.65 3.60
N CYS A 140 2.94 4.66 3.68
CA CYS A 140 1.85 4.42 2.74
C CYS A 140 0.48 4.77 3.34
N PRO A 141 -0.52 5.07 2.50
CA PRO A 141 -1.91 5.11 2.93
C PRO A 141 -2.42 3.74 3.41
N LEU A 142 -3.16 3.76 4.52
CA LEU A 142 -4.03 2.67 4.95
C LEU A 142 -5.37 2.74 4.20
N LEU A 143 -5.67 1.71 3.42
CA LEU A 143 -6.96 1.52 2.79
C LEU A 143 -7.94 0.89 3.80
N THR A 144 -8.86 1.70 4.33
CA THR A 144 -9.78 1.29 5.39
C THR A 144 -11.18 1.87 5.17
N ALA A 145 -12.16 1.21 5.77
CA ALA A 145 -13.52 1.73 5.92
C ALA A 145 -13.87 2.12 7.37
N ASP A 146 -12.93 1.95 8.31
CA ASP A 146 -13.12 2.37 9.70
C ASP A 146 -13.12 3.90 9.77
N THR A 147 -14.26 4.47 10.17
CA THR A 147 -14.43 5.92 10.28
C THR A 147 -13.46 6.56 11.28
N ARG A 148 -13.07 5.86 12.35
CA ARG A 148 -12.12 6.39 13.34
C ARG A 148 -10.72 6.55 12.74
N LEU A 149 -10.28 5.56 11.97
CA LEU A 149 -9.00 5.62 11.27
C LEU A 149 -9.00 6.67 10.15
N LEU A 150 -10.13 6.82 9.45
CA LEU A 150 -10.31 7.87 8.45
C LEU A 150 -10.28 9.28 9.07
N ASP A 151 -10.94 9.47 10.21
CA ASP A 151 -10.91 10.74 10.96
C ASP A 151 -9.50 11.04 11.46
N TYR A 152 -8.80 10.04 12.01
CA TYR A 152 -7.40 10.15 12.41
C TYR A 152 -6.48 10.55 11.24
N GLY A 153 -6.78 10.05 10.05
CA GLY A 153 -6.08 10.45 8.83
C GLY A 153 -6.34 11.89 8.41
N ARG A 154 -7.57 12.40 8.57
CA ARG A 154 -7.94 13.81 8.29
C ARG A 154 -7.21 14.79 9.20
N GLU A 155 -6.83 14.36 10.39
CA GLU A 155 -6.00 15.14 11.32
C GLU A 155 -4.50 15.13 10.96
N GLY A 156 -4.12 14.46 9.86
CA GLY A 156 -2.74 14.41 9.36
C GLY A 156 -1.84 13.41 10.09
N ARG A 157 -2.41 12.54 10.92
CA ARG A 157 -1.66 11.61 11.80
C ARG A 157 -1.42 10.23 11.18
N LEU A 158 -2.11 9.95 10.08
CA LEU A 158 -2.01 8.74 9.26
C LEU A 158 -2.40 9.09 7.82
N LYS A 159 -1.77 8.49 6.82
CA LYS A 159 -2.30 8.55 5.46
C LYS A 159 -3.41 7.51 5.35
N ALA A 160 -4.60 7.88 4.90
CA ALA A 160 -5.72 6.95 4.78
C ALA A 160 -6.50 7.17 3.49
N ILE A 161 -6.97 6.07 2.90
CA ILE A 161 -7.88 6.04 1.74
C ILE A 161 -9.18 5.39 2.22
N ASP A 162 -10.32 6.04 1.93
CA ASP A 162 -11.64 5.51 2.22
C ASP A 162 -11.99 4.39 1.24
N ALA A 163 -12.00 3.15 1.71
CA ALA A 163 -12.26 1.96 0.90
C ALA A 163 -13.68 1.91 0.32
N ARG A 164 -14.59 2.76 0.79
CA ARG A 164 -16.00 2.77 0.34
C ARG A 164 -16.24 3.65 -0.90
N ARG A 165 -15.23 4.38 -1.37
CA ARG A 165 -15.35 5.31 -2.50
C ARG A 165 -14.89 4.68 -3.80
#